data_AF-B8AIZ9-F1
#
_entry.id   AF-B8AIZ9-F1
#
_cell.length_a   1.000
_cell.length_b   1.000
_cell.length_c   1.000
_cell.angle_alpha   90.00
_cell.angle_beta   90.00
_cell.angle_gamma   90.00
#
_symmetry.space_group_name_H-M   'P 1'
#
loop_
_entity.id
_entity.type
_entity.pdbx_description
1 polymer ?
#
loop_
_entity_poly.entity_id
_entity_poly.type
_entity_poly.pdbx_seq_one_letter_code
_entity_poly.pdbx_strand_id
1 'polypeptide(L)'
;MMIVALTPNIQVASILASMFYTLQNLMSGFIVPAPQIPRWWIWLYYTSPLSWTLNVFFTTQFGDEHEKEISVFGETKSVAAFIKDYFGFRRDLLPLAAIILAMFPTLFAILFGLSISKLNFQRR
;
A
#
# COMPACT_ATOMS: atom_id res chain seq x y z
N MET A 1 -3.00 15.33 -5.82
CA MET A 1 -4.14 16.25 -6.04
C MET A 1 -4.98 16.46 -4.78
N MET A 2 -5.43 15.41 -4.09
CA MET A 2 -6.22 15.54 -2.84
C MET A 2 -5.54 16.42 -1.78
N ILE A 3 -4.28 16.13 -1.41
CA ILE A 3 -3.58 16.88 -0.35
C ILE A 3 -3.47 18.37 -0.69
N VAL A 4 -3.19 18.70 -1.95
CA VAL A 4 -3.12 20.10 -2.42
C VAL A 4 -4.46 20.81 -2.24
N ALA A 5 -5.58 20.15 -2.53
CA ALA A 5 -6.91 20.73 -2.35
C ALA A 5 -7.32 20.91 -0.88
N LEU A 6 -6.73 20.15 0.04
CA LEU A 6 -7.00 20.23 1.48
C LEU A 6 -6.15 21.29 2.18
N THR A 7 -5.06 21.73 1.57
CA THR A 7 -4.10 22.66 2.19
C THR A 7 -4.17 24.05 1.59
N PRO A 8 -3.92 25.12 2.38
CA PRO A 8 -3.96 26.50 1.87
C PRO A 8 -2.80 26.86 0.92
N ASN A 9 -1.67 26.15 1.01
CA ASN A 9 -0.46 26.44 0.24
C ASN A 9 0.27 25.14 -0.15
N ILE A 10 0.85 25.13 -1.35
CA ILE A 10 1.61 24.01 -1.92
C ILE A 10 2.84 23.60 -1.10
N GLN A 11 3.45 24.50 -0.33
CA GLN A 11 4.57 24.18 0.54
C GLN A 11 4.13 23.22 1.66
N VAL A 12 3.02 23.54 2.34
CA VAL A 12 2.42 22.67 3.35
C VAL A 12 1.95 21.36 2.73
N ALA A 13 1.33 21.43 1.54
CA ALA A 13 0.91 20.25 0.79
C ALA A 13 2.09 19.29 0.53
N SER A 14 3.23 19.83 0.10
CA SER A 14 4.42 19.06 -0.23
C SER A 14 5.03 18.38 0.99
N ILE A 15 5.11 19.07 2.13
CA ILE A 15 5.60 18.49 3.39
C ILE A 15 4.69 17.37 3.87
N LEU A 16 3.38 17.58 3.88
CA LEU A 16 2.43 16.55 4.30
C LEU A 16 2.42 15.35 3.36
N ALA A 17 2.50 15.60 2.05
CA ALA A 17 2.57 14.55 1.04
C ALA A 17 3.83 13.70 1.18
N SER A 18 5.01 14.33 1.38
CA SER A 18 6.27 13.59 1.53
C SER A 18 6.24 12.70 2.78
N MET A 19 5.79 13.23 3.93
CA MET A 19 5.63 12.44 5.15
C MET A 19 4.69 11.25 4.94
N PHE A 20 3.53 11.48 4.31
CA PHE A 20 2.56 10.42 4.06
C PHE A 20 3.11 9.34 3.11
N TYR A 21 3.77 9.74 2.02
CA TYR A 21 4.37 8.78 1.08
C TYR A 21 5.48 7.96 1.74
N THR A 22 6.32 8.58 2.57
CA THR A 22 7.38 7.85 3.29
C THR A 22 6.79 6.81 4.23
N LEU A 23 5.78 7.18 5.03
CA LEU A 23 5.09 6.25 5.93
C LEU A 23 4.42 5.10 5.16
N GLN A 24 3.72 5.42 4.08
CA GLN A 24 3.05 4.45 3.22
C GLN A 24 4.04 3.48 2.57
N ASN A 25 5.21 3.97 2.15
CA ASN A 25 6.24 3.13 1.54
C ASN A 25 6.88 2.18 2.56
N LEU A 26 7.23 2.71 3.74
CA LEU A 26 7.84 1.92 4.82
C LEU A 26 6.92 0.79 5.30
N MET A 27 5.63 1.09 5.47
CA MET A 27 4.62 0.15 5.99
C MET A 27 3.89 -0.63 4.87
N SER A 28 4.41 -0.61 3.64
CA SER A 28 3.77 -1.29 2.49
C SER A 28 3.88 -2.82 2.52
N GLY A 29 4.67 -3.39 3.44
CA GLY A 29 4.88 -4.84 3.51
C GLY A 29 6.10 -5.34 2.74
N PHE A 30 6.79 -4.50 1.97
CA PHE A 30 8.03 -4.87 1.28
C PHE A 30 9.29 -4.56 2.11
N ILE A 31 9.44 -3.31 2.58
CA ILE A 31 10.60 -2.92 3.42
C ILE A 31 10.48 -3.55 4.80
N VAL A 32 9.31 -3.42 5.43
CA VAL A 32 8.97 -4.09 6.68
C VAL A 32 7.88 -5.11 6.36
N PRO A 33 8.18 -6.42 6.40
CA PRO A 33 7.19 -7.46 6.15
C PRO A 33 6.01 -7.38 7.11
N ALA A 34 4.80 -7.65 6.61
CA ALA A 34 3.57 -7.55 7.41
C ALA A 34 3.62 -8.31 8.76
N PRO A 35 4.21 -9.53 8.85
CA PRO A 35 4.33 -10.25 10.12
C PRO A 35 5.22 -9.56 11.17
N GLN A 36 6.12 -8.66 10.74
CA GLN A 36 7.07 -7.96 11.60
C GLN A 36 6.56 -6.59 12.06
N ILE A 37 5.44 -6.10 11.49
CA ILE A 37 4.85 -4.82 11.88
C ILE A 37 4.17 -4.98 13.24
N PRO A 38 4.44 -4.09 14.22
CA PRO A 38 3.77 -4.12 15.52
C PRO A 38 2.24 -4.09 15.38
N ARG A 39 1.53 -4.87 16.21
CA ARG A 39 0.06 -5.01 16.11
C ARG A 39 -0.70 -3.68 16.12
N TRP A 40 -0.21 -2.68 16.85
CA TRP A 40 -0.83 -1.35 16.88
C TRP A 40 -0.67 -0.55 15.59
N TRP A 41 0.35 -0.85 14.78
CA TRP A 41 0.68 -0.13 13.53
C TRP A 41 0.22 -0.87 12.27
N ILE A 42 -0.27 -2.10 12.40
CA ILE A 42 -0.67 -2.95 11.26
C ILE A 42 -1.79 -2.33 10.41
N TRP A 43 -2.61 -1.45 10.98
CA TRP A 43 -3.64 -0.75 10.21
C TRP A 43 -3.04 0.12 9.10
N LEU A 44 -1.84 0.69 9.29
CA LEU A 44 -1.15 1.46 8.25
C LEU A 44 -0.87 0.60 7.02
N TYR A 45 -0.48 -0.66 7.23
CA TYR A 45 -0.30 -1.65 6.16
C TYR A 45 -1.61 -1.88 5.39
N TYR A 46 -2.74 -2.07 6.08
CA TYR A 46 -4.03 -2.30 5.42
C TYR A 46 -4.62 -1.06 4.75
N THR A 47 -4.33 0.14 5.26
CA THR A 47 -4.73 1.40 4.61
C THR A 47 -3.84 1.79 3.44
N SER A 48 -2.74 1.06 3.21
CA SER A 48 -1.82 1.35 2.13
C SER A 48 -2.28 0.74 0.82
N PRO A 49 -2.59 1.52 -0.23
CA PRO A 49 -2.85 0.95 -1.54
C PRO A 49 -1.63 0.19 -2.09
N LEU A 50 -0.42 0.59 -1.70
CA LEU A 50 0.82 -0.07 -2.15
C LEU A 50 0.92 -1.50 -1.61
N SER A 51 0.49 -1.74 -0.37
CA SER A 51 0.44 -3.08 0.22
C SER A 51 -0.43 -4.05 -0.60
N TRP A 52 -1.63 -3.61 -0.98
CA TRP A 52 -2.54 -4.42 -1.80
C TRP A 52 -1.99 -4.66 -3.20
N THR A 53 -1.38 -3.64 -3.82
CA THR A 53 -0.72 -3.78 -5.13
C THR A 53 0.44 -4.77 -5.08
N LEU A 54 1.30 -4.69 -4.06
CA LEU A 54 2.41 -5.63 -3.88
C LEU A 54 1.91 -7.06 -3.69
N ASN A 55 0.87 -7.26 -2.88
CA ASN A 55 0.26 -8.58 -2.73
C ASN A 55 -0.22 -9.12 -4.09
N VAL A 56 -0.90 -8.30 -4.90
CA VAL A 56 -1.34 -8.70 -6.25
C VAL A 56 -0.15 -9.08 -7.14
N PHE A 57 0.88 -8.24 -7.23
CA PHE A 57 2.03 -8.50 -8.08
C PHE A 57 2.80 -9.75 -7.66
N PHE A 58 3.14 -9.89 -6.38
CA PHE A 58 3.92 -11.03 -5.92
C PHE A 58 3.14 -12.34 -6.04
N THR A 59 1.85 -12.36 -5.72
CA THR A 59 1.05 -13.60 -5.79
C THR A 59 0.70 -13.99 -7.22
N THR A 60 0.52 -13.05 -8.15
CA THR A 60 0.25 -13.37 -9.56
C THR A 60 1.50 -13.81 -10.31
N GLN A 61 2.67 -13.26 -9.99
CA GLN A 61 3.92 -13.62 -10.68
C GLN A 61 4.58 -14.86 -10.09
N PHE A 62 4.58 -15.00 -8.77
CA PHE A 62 5.41 -15.98 -8.07
C PHE A 62 4.62 -16.91 -7.15
N GLY A 63 3.30 -16.69 -7.01
CA GLY A 63 2.47 -17.45 -6.07
C GLY A 63 2.31 -18.93 -6.40
N ASP A 64 2.53 -19.32 -7.67
CA ASP A 64 2.46 -20.72 -8.13
C ASP A 64 3.84 -21.29 -8.49
N GLU A 65 4.93 -20.55 -8.28
CA GLU A 65 6.29 -21.00 -8.60
C GLU A 65 6.85 -21.89 -7.48
N HIS A 66 6.35 -23.13 -7.40
CA HIS A 66 6.76 -24.12 -6.40
C HIS A 66 8.06 -24.84 -6.74
N GLU A 67 8.41 -24.94 -8.03
CA GLU A 67 9.58 -25.67 -8.52
C GLU A 67 10.88 -24.87 -8.44
N LYS A 68 10.77 -23.53 -8.38
CA LYS A 68 11.94 -22.66 -8.25
C LYS A 68 12.31 -22.54 -6.78
N GLU A 69 13.44 -23.15 -6.44
CA GLU A 69 14.03 -23.05 -5.12
C GLU A 69 15.03 -21.90 -5.06
N ILE A 70 15.01 -21.18 -3.94
CA ILE A 70 15.95 -20.11 -3.62
C ILE A 70 16.59 -20.40 -2.27
N SER A 71 17.88 -20.11 -2.14
CA SER A 71 18.59 -20.16 -0.86
C SER A 71 18.46 -18.80 -0.16
N VAL A 72 17.69 -18.77 0.92
CA VAL A 72 17.45 -17.54 1.70
C VAL A 72 17.70 -17.83 3.16
N PHE A 73 18.48 -16.97 3.83
CA PHE A 73 18.86 -17.14 5.24
C PHE A 73 19.53 -18.49 5.56
N GLY A 74 20.20 -19.10 4.58
CA GLY A 74 20.86 -20.40 4.74
C GLY A 74 19.94 -21.61 4.60
N GLU A 75 18.65 -21.40 4.31
CA GLU A 75 17.68 -22.47 4.03
C GLU A 75 17.22 -22.43 2.56
N THR A 76 17.03 -23.60 1.96
CA THR A 76 16.44 -23.72 0.61
C THR A 76 14.92 -23.80 0.74
N LYS A 77 14.23 -22.83 0.15
CA LYS A 77 12.76 -22.75 0.14
C LYS A 77 12.26 -22.41 -1.26
N SER A 78 11.05 -22.85 -1.60
CA SER A 78 10.41 -22.42 -2.85
C SER A 78 10.06 -20.92 -2.78
N VAL A 79 10.09 -20.26 -3.94
CA VAL A 79 9.75 -18.83 -4.03
C VAL A 79 8.34 -18.57 -3.47
N ALA A 80 7.38 -19.43 -3.81
CA ALA A 80 6.01 -19.34 -3.33
C ALA A 80 5.91 -19.42 -1.78
N ALA A 81 6.69 -20.33 -1.15
CA ALA A 81 6.73 -20.43 0.30
C ALA A 81 7.37 -19.19 0.93
N PHE A 82 8.46 -18.69 0.36
CA PHE A 82 9.13 -17.48 0.85
C PHE A 82 8.20 -16.26 0.84
N ILE A 83 7.45 -16.06 -0.25
CA ILE A 83 6.50 -14.93 -0.38
C ILE A 83 5.38 -15.00 0.66
N LYS A 84 4.88 -16.20 0.93
CA LYS A 84 3.82 -16.41 1.92
C LYS A 84 4.33 -16.25 3.36
N ASP A 85 5.46 -16.88 3.68
CA ASP A 85 5.93 -16.99 5.07
C ASP A 85 6.69 -15.74 5.52
N TYR A 86 7.53 -15.17 4.65
CA TYR A 86 8.32 -13.98 4.98
C TYR A 86 7.49 -12.70 4.81
N PHE A 87 6.92 -12.48 3.62
CA PHE A 87 6.18 -11.25 3.32
C PHE A 87 4.72 -11.27 3.79
N GLY A 88 4.12 -12.45 3.96
CA GLY A 88 2.70 -12.57 4.33
C GLY A 88 1.73 -12.35 3.16
N PHE A 89 2.21 -12.33 1.92
CA PHE A 89 1.38 -12.15 0.74
C PHE A 89 0.59 -13.43 0.44
N ARG A 90 -0.72 -13.28 0.19
CA ARG A 90 -1.66 -14.39 0.07
C ARG A 90 -2.52 -14.22 -1.16
N ARG A 91 -2.54 -15.26 -1.99
CA ARG A 91 -3.32 -15.31 -3.23
C ARG A 91 -4.84 -15.25 -2.97
N ASP A 92 -5.29 -15.77 -1.83
CA ASP A 92 -6.70 -15.73 -1.41
C ASP A 92 -7.25 -14.30 -1.28
N LEU A 93 -6.37 -13.32 -1.08
CA LEU A 93 -6.72 -11.92 -0.94
C LEU A 93 -6.86 -11.20 -2.30
N LEU A 94 -6.61 -11.86 -3.43
CA LEU A 94 -6.67 -11.22 -4.75
C LEU A 94 -8.02 -10.55 -5.06
N PRO A 95 -9.19 -11.18 -4.83
CA PRO A 95 -10.47 -10.53 -5.09
C PRO A 95 -10.67 -9.31 -4.19
N LEU A 96 -10.25 -9.40 -2.92
CA LEU A 96 -10.32 -8.30 -1.97
C LEU A 96 -9.42 -7.14 -2.39
N ALA A 97 -8.19 -7.45 -2.82
CA ALA A 97 -7.23 -6.46 -3.30
C ALA A 97 -7.78 -5.71 -4.52
N ALA A 98 -8.41 -6.41 -5.47
CA ALA A 98 -9.04 -5.77 -6.64
C ALA A 98 -10.12 -4.76 -6.25
N ILE A 99 -11.01 -5.13 -5.31
CA ILE A 99 -12.07 -4.24 -4.80
C ILE A 99 -11.46 -3.02 -4.11
N ILE A 100 -10.50 -3.24 -3.20
CA ILE A 100 -9.87 -2.16 -2.43
C ILE A 100 -9.13 -1.19 -3.36
N LEU A 101 -8.35 -1.71 -4.31
CA LEU A 101 -7.61 -0.91 -5.26
C LEU A 101 -8.52 -0.11 -6.21
N ALA A 102 -9.70 -0.62 -6.54
CA ALA A 102 -10.71 0.15 -7.28
C ALA A 102 -11.37 1.22 -6.39
N MET A 103 -11.59 0.92 -5.11
CA MET A 103 -12.25 1.83 -4.16
C MET A 103 -11.38 3.06 -3.84
N PHE A 104 -10.06 2.91 -3.74
CA PHE A 104 -9.13 3.99 -3.38
C PHE A 104 -9.19 5.21 -4.33
N PRO A 105 -9.03 5.06 -5.66
CA PRO A 105 -9.14 6.17 -6.60
C PRO A 105 -10.52 6.85 -6.54
N THR A 106 -11.59 6.07 -6.44
CA THR A 106 -12.96 6.61 -6.32
C THR A 106 -13.12 7.44 -5.05
N LEU A 107 -12.66 6.93 -3.90
CA LEU A 107 -12.69 7.65 -2.64
C LEU A 107 -11.88 8.95 -2.72
N PHE A 108 -10.65 8.90 -3.25
CA PHE A 108 -9.81 10.08 -3.40
C PHE A 108 -10.40 11.11 -4.36
N ALA A 109 -11.07 10.68 -5.43
CA ALA A 109 -11.77 11.56 -6.35
C ALA A 109 -12.95 12.28 -5.68
N ILE A 110 -13.76 11.55 -4.89
CA ILE A 110 -14.87 12.12 -4.13
C ILE A 110 -14.35 13.14 -3.10
N LEU A 111 -13.35 12.76 -2.30
CA LEU A 111 -12.76 13.65 -1.30
C LEU A 111 -12.15 14.91 -1.94
N PHE A 112 -11.48 14.76 -3.07
CA PHE A 112 -10.95 15.89 -3.83
C PHE A 112 -12.07 16.82 -4.32
N GLY A 113 -13.14 16.29 -4.89
CA GLY A 113 -14.30 17.07 -5.33
C GLY A 113 -14.99 17.83 -4.18
N LEU A 114 -15.18 17.17 -3.03
CA LEU A 114 -15.72 17.80 -1.82
C LEU A 114 -14.81 18.91 -1.29
N SER A 115 -13.50 18.67 -1.30
CA SER A 115 -12.49 19.64 -0.83
C SER A 115 -12.53 20.92 -1.68
N ILE A 116 -12.56 20.79 -3.00
CA ILE A 116 -12.68 21.95 -3.91
C ILE A 116 -14.02 22.67 -3.72
N SER A 117 -15.12 21.93 -3.48
CA SER A 117 -16.43 22.54 -3.29
C SER A 117 -16.55 23.34 -1.98
N LYS A 118 -15.97 22.83 -0.88
CA LYS A 118 -16.17 23.38 0.48
C LYS A 118 -15.02 24.23 0.99
N LEU A 119 -13.78 23.85 0.69
CA LEU A 119 -12.58 24.49 1.25
C LEU A 119 -11.92 25.48 0.29
N ASN A 120 -12.52 25.75 -0.87
CA ASN A 120 -11.94 26.51 -1.98
C ASN A 120 -11.09 27.74 -1.57
N PHE A 121 -9.79 27.51 -1.36
CA PHE A 121 -8.84 28.53 -0.92
C PHE A 121 -8.47 29.50 -2.05
N GLN A 122 -8.83 29.19 -3.30
CA GLN A 122 -8.58 30.06 -4.46
C GLN A 122 -9.60 31.19 -4.61
N ARG A 123 -10.68 31.18 -3.82
CA ARG A 123 -11.77 32.19 -3.89
C ARG A 123 -11.76 33.18 -2.72
N ARG A 124 -10.70 33.20 -1.92
CA ARG A 124 -10.46 34.22 -0.87
C ARG A 124 -9.57 35.33 -1.40
#